data_AF-A0A7G9A624-F1
#
_entry.id   AF-A0A7G9A624-F1
#
_cell.length_a   1.000
_cell.length_b   1.000
_cell.length_c   1.000
_cell.angle_alpha   90.00
_cell.angle_beta   90.00
_cell.angle_gamma   90.00
#
_symmetry.space_group_name_H-M   'P 1'
#
loop_
_entity.id
_entity.type
_entity.pdbx_description
1 polymer ?
#
loop_
_entity_poly.entity_id
_entity_poly.type
_entity_poly.pdbx_seq_one_letter_code
_entity_poly.pdbx_strand_id
1 'polypeptide(L)' 'MALLPATERKWLNTNFVRPFGHMLADVYSLQTEDFAWQPVSLAVGAVRNYHPSITMAIDTPTV' A
#
# COMPACT_ATOMS: atom_id res chain seq x y z
N MET A 1 3.66 -5.73 0.17
CA MET A 1 2.64 -6.11 -0.83
C MET A 1 1.29 -5.76 -0.24
N ALA A 2 0.46 -5.05 -0.99
CA ALA A 2 -0.75 -4.38 -0.47
C ALA A 2 -2.04 -5.18 -0.62
N LEU A 3 -1.96 -6.48 -0.95
CA LEU A 3 -3.01 -7.47 -0.77
C LEU A 3 -2.35 -8.84 -0.51
N LEU A 4 -2.99 -9.73 0.24
CA LEU A 4 -2.55 -11.13 0.31
C LEU A 4 -2.61 -11.73 -1.12
N PRO A 5 -1.61 -12.50 -1.60
CA PRO A 5 -1.57 -12.97 -2.99
C PRO A 5 -2.83 -13.74 -3.45
N ALA A 6 -3.51 -14.42 -2.53
CA ALA A 6 -4.78 -15.09 -2.80
C ALA A 6 -5.96 -14.13 -3.02
N THR A 7 -5.92 -12.97 -2.36
CA THR A 7 -6.92 -11.90 -2.44
C THR A 7 -6.75 -11.09 -3.74
N GLU A 8 -5.52 -10.83 -4.17
CA GLU A 8 -5.20 -10.23 -5.48
C GLU A 8 -5.77 -11.06 -6.62
N ARG A 9 -5.58 -12.38 -6.57
CA ARG A 9 -6.07 -13.30 -7.60
C ARG A 9 -7.59 -13.34 -7.68
N LYS A 10 -8.29 -13.20 -6.55
CA LYS A 10 -9.76 -13.09 -6.51
C LYS A 10 -10.25 -11.75 -7.08
N TRP A 11 -9.55 -10.66 -6.79
CA TRP A 11 -9.88 -9.33 -7.33
C TRP A 11 -9.79 -9.28 -8.86
N LEU A 12 -8.80 -9.95 -9.45
CA LEU A 12 -8.61 -10.02 -10.90
C LEU A 12 -9.58 -10.96 -11.62
N ASN A 13 -10.32 -11.80 -10.89
CA ASN A 13 -11.24 -12.75 -11.50
C ASN A 13 -12.56 -12.07 -11.88
N THR A 14 -12.79 -11.87 -13.17
CA THR A 14 -14.01 -11.24 -13.71
C THR A 14 -15.28 -12.05 -13.47
N ASN A 15 -15.17 -13.35 -13.20
CA ASN A 15 -16.29 -14.22 -12.85
C ASN A 15 -16.57 -14.22 -11.33
N PHE A 16 -15.83 -13.42 -10.55
CA PHE A 16 -16.03 -13.34 -9.11
C PHE A 16 -17.30 -12.56 -8.79
N VAL A 17 -18.28 -13.27 -8.20
CA VAL A 17 -19.48 -12.65 -7.64
C VAL A 17 -19.08 -11.96 -6.34
N ARG A 18 -19.17 -10.62 -6.33
CA ARG A 18 -18.87 -9.84 -5.13
C ARG A 18 -19.81 -10.26 -3.98
N PRO A 19 -19.30 -10.44 -2.75
CA PRO A 19 -20.16 -10.73 -1.61
C PRO A 19 -21.23 -9.64 -1.47
N PHE A 20 -22.51 -10.03 -1.43
CA PHE A 20 -23.60 -9.11 -1.14
C PHE A 20 -23.59 -8.78 0.35
N GLY A 21 -23.71 -7.50 0.71
CA GLY A 21 -23.94 -7.05 2.09
C GLY A 21 -22.70 -6.82 2.97
N HIS A 22 -21.50 -7.23 2.55
CA HIS A 22 -20.25 -6.84 3.21
C HIS A 22 -19.59 -5.68 2.46
N MET A 23 -19.13 -4.66 3.19
CA MET A 23 -18.36 -3.59 2.58
C MET A 23 -17.05 -4.22 2.08
N LEU A 24 -16.68 -3.99 0.82
CA LEU A 24 -15.47 -4.59 0.22
C LEU A 24 -14.21 -4.27 1.06
N ALA A 25 -14.22 -3.16 1.79
CA ALA A 25 -13.21 -2.84 2.78
C ALA A 25 -13.01 -3.97 3.82
N ASP A 26 -14.07 -4.58 4.35
CA ASP A 26 -13.93 -5.61 5.39
C ASP A 26 -13.29 -6.91 4.89
N VAL A 27 -13.42 -7.20 3.58
CA VAL A 27 -12.92 -8.45 2.96
C VAL A 27 -11.53 -8.27 2.36
N TYR A 28 -11.21 -7.04 1.94
CA TYR A 28 -9.99 -6.73 1.19
C TYR A 28 -9.06 -5.74 1.90
N SER A 29 -9.39 -5.29 3.13
CA SER A 29 -8.51 -4.41 3.90
C SER A 29 -7.30 -5.19 4.39
N LEU A 30 -6.13 -4.62 4.16
CA LEU A 30 -4.96 -4.97 4.94
C LEU A 30 -5.00 -4.25 6.27
N GLN A 31 -4.45 -4.91 7.30
CA GLN A 31 -4.41 -4.33 8.62
C GLN A 31 -3.16 -3.46 8.74
N THR A 32 -3.28 -2.31 9.39
CA THR A 32 -2.19 -1.33 9.51
C THR A 32 -0.97 -1.91 10.22
N GLU A 33 -1.19 -2.84 11.14
CA GLU A 33 -0.19 -3.59 11.90
C GLU A 33 0.65 -4.54 11.04
N ASP A 34 0.20 -4.87 9.83
CA ASP A 34 0.98 -5.69 8.89
C ASP A 34 2.10 -4.89 8.18
N PHE A 35 2.20 -3.59 8.44
CA PHE A 35 3.13 -2.69 7.77
C PHE A 35 4.15 -2.06 8.70
N ALA A 36 5.37 -1.91 8.18
CA ALA A 36 6.41 -1.09 8.76
C ALA A 36 6.51 0.24 7.98
N TRP A 37 6.80 1.32 8.70
CA TRP A 37 6.93 2.67 8.16
C TRP A 37 8.26 3.28 8.62
N GLN A 38 8.82 4.13 7.78
CA GLN A 38 10.04 4.88 8.10
C GLN A 38 9.96 6.28 7.46
N PRO A 39 10.54 7.30 8.09
CA PRO A 39 10.64 8.63 7.47
C PRO A 39 11.54 8.57 6.23
N VAL A 40 11.19 9.35 5.20
CA VAL A 40 11.96 9.50 3.96
C VAL A 40 12.17 10.98 3.66
N SER A 41 13.10 11.29 2.75
CA SER A 41 13.38 12.67 2.33
C SER A 41 12.15 13.35 1.73
N LEU A 42 11.97 14.65 2.03
CA LEU A 42 10.96 15.52 1.41
C LEU A 42 11.07 15.58 -0.12
N ALA A 43 12.22 15.18 -0.69
CA ALA A 43 12.41 15.03 -2.13
C ALA A 43 11.35 14.13 -2.78
N VAL A 44 10.73 13.20 -2.04
CA VAL A 44 9.63 12.34 -2.53
C VAL A 44 8.39 13.15 -2.97
N GLY A 45 8.19 14.35 -2.43
CA GLY A 45 7.05 15.20 -2.77
C GLY A 45 7.12 15.83 -4.17
N ALA A 46 8.30 15.85 -4.79
CA ALA A 46 8.47 16.37 -6.15
C ALA A 46 8.46 15.22 -7.16
N VAL A 47 7.39 15.11 -7.96
CA VAL A 47 7.15 14.03 -8.94
C VAL A 47 8.30 13.82 -9.94
N ARG A 48 9.08 14.86 -10.23
CA ARG A 48 10.26 14.78 -11.09
C ARG A 48 11.43 13.98 -10.48
N ASN A 49 11.42 13.73 -9.17
CA ASN A 49 12.45 12.97 -8.48
C ASN A 49 12.06 11.50 -8.50
N TYR A 50 12.71 10.71 -9.35
CA TYR A 50 12.47 9.26 -9.49
C TYR A 50 13.66 8.41 -9.06
N HIS A 51 14.70 9.04 -8.48
CA HIS A 51 15.87 8.30 -8.03
C HIS A 51 15.49 7.35 -6.87
N PRO A 52 15.95 6.10 -6.85
CA PRO A 52 15.53 5.11 -5.83
C PRO A 52 15.73 5.57 -4.38
N SER A 53 16.68 6.47 -4.14
CA SER A 53 16.96 7.05 -2.82
C SER A 53 15.78 7.79 -2.19
N ILE A 54 14.74 8.17 -2.95
CA ILE A 54 13.54 8.83 -2.41
C ILE A 54 12.75 7.93 -1.43
N THR A 55 13.01 6.62 -1.42
CA THR A 55 12.38 5.65 -0.51
C THR A 55 13.29 5.20 0.63
N MET A 56 14.54 5.68 0.65
CA MET A 56 15.49 5.34 1.71
C MET A 56 15.14 6.04 3.02
N ALA A 57 15.33 5.33 4.13
CA ALA A 57 15.15 5.86 5.47
C ALA A 57 16.08 7.06 5.74
N ILE A 58 15.58 8.02 6.50
CA ILE A 58 16.39 9.14 7.02
C ILE A 58 16.37 9.15 8.55
N ASP A 59 17.49 9.53 9.16
CA ASP A 59 17.62 9.53 10.63
C ASP A 59 17.02 10.78 11.28
N THR A 60 16.90 11.88 10.53
CA THR A 60 16.48 13.18 11.06
C THR A 60 15.36 13.77 10.21
N PRO A 61 14.09 13.43 10.49
CA PRO A 61 12.97 14.05 9.81
C PRO A 61 12.90 15.54 10.18
N THR A 62 12.98 16.41 9.17
CA THR A 62 12.61 17.82 9.33
C THR A 62 11.10 17.95 9.33
N VAL A 63 10.57 18.60 10.37
CA VAL A 63 9.15 18.97 10.52
C VAL A 63 8.78 20.08 9.54
#